data_AF-A0A1Y1KEB9-F1
#
_entry.id   AF-A0A1Y1KEB9-F1
#
_cell.length_a   1.000
_cell.length_b   1.000
_cell.length_c   1.000
_cell.angle_alpha   90.00
_cell.angle_beta   90.00
_cell.angle_gamma   90.00
#
_symmetry.space_group_name_H-M   'P 1'
#
loop_
_entity.id
_entity.type
_entity.pdbx_description
1 polymer ?
#
loop_
_entity_poly.entity_id
_entity_poly.type
_entity_poly.pdbx_seq_one_letter_code
_entity_poly.pdbx_strand_id
1 'polypeptide(L)'
;NLKELKWFDMENRRRLHCLRLFHSIISTKHPPPYLYNKVTFSTNVHNLNIRNKGKISPPQHNTSESEKSFSYHLPFQYNSFSPNIKNLNERPFYRECKRHLLTLQNSVM
;
A
#
# COMPACT_ATOMS: atom_id res chain seq x y z
N ASN A 1 -29.28 2.41 0.85
CA ASN A 1 -28.32 1.48 0.20
C ASN A 1 -26.88 1.86 0.60
N LEU A 2 -25.91 0.93 0.72
CA LEU A 2 -24.53 1.25 1.21
C LEU A 2 -23.81 2.30 0.36
N LYS A 3 -24.13 2.37 -0.94
CA LYS A 3 -23.60 3.36 -1.90
C LYS A 3 -23.98 4.80 -1.52
N GLU A 4 -25.23 5.01 -1.10
CA GLU A 4 -25.75 6.34 -0.71
C GLU A 4 -25.11 6.85 0.57
N LEU A 5 -24.74 5.94 1.47
CA LEU A 5 -24.08 6.24 2.74
C LEU A 5 -22.57 6.46 2.61
N LYS A 6 -21.98 6.28 1.41
CA LYS A 6 -20.52 6.30 1.18
C LYS A 6 -19.75 5.42 2.17
N TRP A 7 -20.35 4.30 2.53
CA TRP A 7 -19.73 3.33 3.44
C TRP A 7 -18.91 2.30 2.68
N PHE A 8 -17.77 1.96 3.26
CA PHE A 8 -16.95 0.87 2.76
C PHE A 8 -17.56 -0.48 3.11
N ASP A 9 -17.46 -1.42 2.17
CA ASP A 9 -17.54 -2.84 2.48
C ASP A 9 -16.36 -3.26 3.39
N MET A 10 -16.45 -4.47 3.96
CA MET A 10 -15.44 -4.97 4.90
C MET A 10 -14.06 -5.14 4.25
N GLU A 11 -14.02 -5.48 2.96
CA GLU A 11 -12.77 -5.69 2.26
C GLU A 11 -12.01 -4.37 2.09
N ASN A 12 -12.69 -3.32 1.64
CA ASN A 12 -12.12 -1.99 1.43
C ASN A 12 -11.77 -1.30 2.77
N ARG A 13 -12.51 -1.57 3.85
CA ARG A 13 -12.07 -1.17 5.21
C ARG A 13 -10.74 -1.79 5.56
N ARG A 14 -10.60 -3.11 5.38
CA ARG A 14 -9.34 -3.81 5.62
C ARG A 14 -8.22 -3.22 4.77
N ARG A 15 -8.44 -3.06 3.47
CA ARG A 15 -7.47 -2.46 2.54
C ARG A 15 -7.03 -1.05 2.97
N LEU A 16 -7.96 -0.20 3.40
CA LEU A 16 -7.64 1.15 3.84
C LEU A 16 -6.77 1.18 5.11
N HIS A 17 -7.12 0.38 6.13
CA HIS A 17 -6.34 0.29 7.36
C HIS A 17 -4.91 -0.21 7.09
N CYS A 18 -4.83 -1.23 6.24
CA CYS A 18 -3.60 -1.81 5.77
C CYS A 18 -2.69 -0.81 5.05
N LEU A 19 -3.22 -0.07 4.07
CA LEU A 19 -2.49 0.97 3.35
C LEU A 19 -1.99 2.08 4.29
N ARG A 20 -2.81 2.47 5.27
CA ARG A 20 -2.44 3.48 6.27
C ARG A 20 -1.28 3.02 7.16
N LEU A 21 -1.39 1.81 7.72
CA LEU A 21 -0.33 1.21 8.54
C LEU A 21 0.99 1.18 7.76
N PHE A 22 0.91 0.72 6.52
CA PHE A 22 2.09 0.52 5.71
C PHE A 22 2.72 1.82 5.22
N HIS A 23 1.88 2.79 4.85
CA HIS A 23 2.36 4.14 4.57
C HIS A 23 3.07 4.72 5.79
N SER A 24 2.53 4.55 7.00
CA SER A 24 3.21 4.96 8.24
C SER A 24 4.55 4.24 8.43
N ILE A 25 4.64 2.94 8.15
CA ILE A 25 5.90 2.20 8.22
C ILE A 25 6.96 2.76 7.27
N ILE A 26 6.56 3.19 6.07
CA ILE A 26 7.48 3.75 5.06
C ILE A 26 7.83 5.21 5.36
N SER A 27 6.84 6.03 5.68
CA SER A 27 6.97 7.49 5.73
C SER A 27 7.43 8.01 7.09
N THR A 28 7.19 7.28 8.18
CA THR A 28 7.62 7.67 9.52
C THR A 28 8.98 7.07 9.87
N LYS A 29 9.76 7.78 10.69
CA LYS A 29 11.08 7.35 11.18
C LYS A 29 11.01 6.39 12.38
N HIS A 30 9.82 6.00 12.83
CA HIS A 30 9.61 5.19 14.03
C HIS A 30 8.72 3.95 13.84
N PRO A 31 8.87 3.14 12.78
CA PRO A 31 8.29 1.82 12.77
C PRO A 31 9.05 0.89 13.71
N PRO A 32 8.39 -0.17 14.24
CA PRO A 32 9.13 -1.29 14.79
C PRO A 32 10.11 -1.81 13.71
N PRO A 33 11.43 -1.90 13.99
CA PRO A 33 12.43 -2.23 12.99
C PRO A 33 12.11 -3.52 12.22
N TYR A 34 11.50 -4.50 12.89
CA TYR A 34 11.12 -5.78 12.30
C TYR A 34 10.07 -5.66 11.18
N LEU A 35 9.20 -4.64 11.19
CA LEU A 35 8.20 -4.43 10.14
C LEU A 35 8.82 -3.74 8.94
N TYR A 36 9.68 -2.75 9.17
CA TYR A 36 10.40 -2.06 8.11
C TYR A 36 11.31 -3.03 7.34
N ASN A 37 12.02 -3.92 8.05
CA ASN A 37 12.91 -4.91 7.44
C ASN A 37 12.17 -5.95 6.57
N LYS A 38 10.85 -6.11 6.74
CA LYS A 38 10.03 -6.96 5.86
C LYS A 38 9.64 -6.27 4.55
N VAL A 39 9.84 -4.95 4.44
CA VAL A 39 9.59 -4.19 3.22
C VAL A 39 10.84 -4.23 2.35
N THR A 40 10.73 -4.89 1.20
CA THR A 40 11.80 -4.87 0.21
C THR A 40 11.64 -3.61 -0.64
N PHE A 41 12.42 -2.58 -0.34
CA PHE A 41 12.50 -1.42 -1.22
C PHE A 41 13.26 -1.82 -2.48
N SER A 42 12.75 -1.45 -3.65
CA SER A 42 13.49 -1.61 -4.89
C SER A 42 14.62 -0.58 -4.92
N THR A 43 15.69 -0.83 -4.17
CA THR A 43 16.94 -0.05 -4.22
C THR A 43 17.97 -0.76 -5.07
N ASN A 44 18.86 0.04 -5.66
CA ASN A 44 19.89 -0.34 -6.62
C ASN A 44 20.65 -1.63 -6.24
N VAL A 45 20.38 -2.71 -6.96
CA VAL A 45 21.42 -3.71 -7.25
C VAL A 45 22.16 -3.14 -8.47
N HIS A 46 23.39 -2.67 -8.26
CA HIS A 46 24.28 -2.09 -9.29
C HIS A 46 23.94 -0.71 -9.87
N ASN A 47 23.55 0.27 -9.04
CA ASN A 47 23.58 1.71 -9.36
C ASN A 47 22.84 2.23 -10.61
N LEU A 48 22.03 1.42 -11.29
CA LEU A 48 21.26 1.83 -12.48
C LEU A 48 19.81 1.35 -12.37
N ASN A 49 18.97 2.10 -11.67
CA ASN A 49 17.54 1.80 -11.60
C ASN A 49 16.67 3.07 -11.75
N ILE A 50 16.55 3.53 -12.99
CA ILE A 50 15.78 4.73 -13.35
C ILE A 50 14.27 4.42 -13.44
N ARG A 51 13.89 3.17 -13.74
CA ARG A 51 12.51 2.78 -14.08
C ARG A 51 11.63 2.40 -12.87
N ASN A 52 12.21 1.97 -11.76
CA ASN A 52 11.46 1.48 -10.58
C ASN A 52 11.78 2.26 -9.29
N LYS A 53 12.37 3.45 -9.40
CA LYS A 53 12.71 4.30 -8.25
C LYS A 53 11.46 4.62 -7.43
N GLY A 54 11.49 4.33 -6.13
CA GLY A 54 10.36 4.57 -5.21
C GLY A 54 9.23 3.54 -5.27
N LYS A 55 9.43 2.43 -5.97
CA LYS A 55 8.57 1.24 -5.85
C LYS A 55 9.09 0.32 -4.76
N ILE A 56 8.17 -0.46 -4.21
CA ILE A 56 8.44 -1.53 -3.26
C ILE A 56 8.13 -2.87 -3.91
N SER A 57 8.89 -3.88 -3.53
CA SER A 57 8.71 -5.25 -3.97
C SER A 57 8.04 -6.06 -2.86
N PRO A 58 7.24 -7.08 -3.20
CA PRO A 58 6.83 -8.10 -2.24
C PRO A 58 8.07 -8.72 -1.59
N PRO A 59 7.95 -9.18 -0.32
CA PRO A 59 9.02 -9.94 0.30
C PRO A 59 9.32 -11.20 -0.52
N GLN A 60 10.55 -11.70 -0.47
CA GLN A 60 10.83 -13.02 -1.00
C GLN A 60 10.14 -14.07 -0.13
N HIS A 61 9.43 -14.99 -0.78
CA HIS A 61 8.74 -16.07 -0.12
C HIS A 61 9.09 -17.39 -0.79
N ASN A 62 9.22 -18.44 0.00
CA ASN A 62 9.60 -19.78 -0.47
C ASN A 62 8.38 -20.66 -0.81
N THR A 63 7.17 -20.21 -0.45
CA THR A 63 5.92 -20.98 -0.62
C THR A 63 4.86 -20.15 -1.33
N SER A 64 4.08 -20.81 -2.19
CA SER A 64 2.91 -20.20 -2.87
C SER A 64 1.80 -19.78 -1.91
N GLU A 65 1.74 -20.38 -0.72
CA GLU A 65 0.81 -19.97 0.35
C GLU A 65 1.02 -18.51 0.77
N SER A 66 2.26 -18.03 0.67
CA SER A 66 2.61 -16.66 1.01
C SER A 66 2.01 -15.65 0.03
N GLU A 67 1.62 -16.06 -1.18
CA GLU A 67 0.95 -15.18 -2.13
C GLU A 67 -0.38 -14.71 -1.58
N LYS A 68 -1.11 -15.55 -0.83
CA LYS A 68 -2.36 -15.17 -0.17
C LYS A 68 -2.16 -14.22 1.00
N SER A 69 -0.91 -14.03 1.44
CA SER A 69 -0.61 -13.18 2.57
C SER A 69 -0.83 -11.71 2.23
N PHE A 70 -1.13 -10.97 3.29
CA PHE A 70 -1.29 -9.53 3.22
C PHE A 70 0.01 -8.81 2.77
N SER A 71 1.16 -9.25 3.27
CA SER A 71 2.47 -8.67 2.95
C SER A 71 2.85 -8.83 1.48
N TYR A 72 2.35 -9.87 0.81
CA TYR A 72 2.56 -10.10 -0.61
C TYR A 72 1.73 -9.15 -1.49
N HIS A 73 0.43 -9.02 -1.19
CA HIS A 73 -0.48 -8.22 -2.01
C HIS A 73 -0.28 -6.71 -1.87
N LEU A 74 0.14 -6.25 -0.69
CA LEU A 74 0.14 -4.83 -0.39
C LEU A 74 1.10 -4.02 -1.27
N PRO A 75 2.33 -4.46 -1.58
CA PRO A 75 3.22 -3.75 -2.49
C PRO A 75 2.58 -3.41 -3.84
N PHE A 76 1.76 -4.31 -4.39
CA PHE A 76 1.02 -4.03 -5.62
C PHE A 76 -0.01 -2.90 -5.44
N GLN A 77 -0.76 -2.93 -4.34
CA GLN A 77 -1.75 -1.89 -4.02
C GLN A 77 -1.10 -0.54 -3.70
N TYR A 78 -0.01 -0.53 -2.93
CA TYR A 78 0.71 0.70 -2.62
C TYR A 78 1.37 1.26 -3.89
N ASN A 79 1.88 0.40 -4.77
CA ASN A 79 2.52 0.82 -6.01
C ASN A 79 1.56 1.42 -7.04
N SER A 80 0.25 1.15 -6.96
CA SER A 80 -0.74 1.75 -7.87
C SER A 80 -0.91 3.26 -7.64
N PHE A 81 -0.53 3.77 -6.46
CA PHE A 81 -0.56 5.19 -6.16
C PHE A 81 0.63 5.92 -6.81
N SER A 82 0.36 7.14 -7.27
CA SER A 82 1.41 8.01 -7.83
C SER A 82 2.40 8.44 -6.74
N PRO A 83 3.67 8.73 -7.10
CA PRO A 83 4.67 9.22 -6.15
C PRO A 83 4.21 10.44 -5.35
N ASN A 84 3.43 11.33 -5.98
CA ASN A 84 2.88 12.53 -5.33
C ASN A 84 1.99 12.16 -4.13
N ILE A 85 1.17 11.11 -4.25
CA ILE A 85 0.32 10.63 -3.16
C ILE A 85 1.17 9.96 -2.08
N LYS A 86 2.18 9.16 -2.47
CA LYS A 86 3.06 8.46 -1.53
C LYS A 86 3.92 9.39 -0.67
N ASN A 87 4.22 10.59 -1.17
CA ASN A 87 4.98 11.61 -0.46
C ASN A 87 4.12 12.49 0.46
N LEU A 88 2.80 12.29 0.48
CA LEU A 88 1.92 12.99 1.40
C LEU A 88 2.17 12.53 2.85
N ASN A 89 1.90 13.42 3.81
CA ASN A 89 1.81 13.03 5.21
C ASN A 89 0.61 12.07 5.44
N GLU A 90 0.60 11.39 6.59
CA GLU A 90 -0.36 10.32 6.88
C GLU A 90 -1.84 10.72 6.69
N ARG A 91 -2.25 11.89 7.19
CA ARG A 91 -3.63 12.39 7.07
C ARG A 91 -4.06 12.63 5.60
N PRO A 92 -3.35 13.44 4.80
CA PRO A 92 -3.69 13.62 3.40
C PRO A 92 -3.57 12.32 2.59
N PHE A 93 -2.61 11.45 2.88
CA PHE A 93 -2.51 10.13 2.27
C PHE A 93 -3.77 9.28 2.54
N TYR A 94 -4.23 9.22 3.79
CA TYR A 94 -5.44 8.49 4.16
C TYR A 94 -6.67 8.99 3.40
N ARG A 95 -6.82 10.31 3.25
CA ARG A 95 -7.94 10.89 2.50
C ARG A 95 -7.93 10.47 1.03
N GLU A 96 -6.78 10.52 0.38
CA GLU A 96 -6.64 10.11 -1.02
C GLU A 96 -6.86 8.62 -1.22
N CYS A 97 -6.34 7.78 -0.31
CA CYS A 97 -6.61 6.33 -0.34
C CYS A 97 -8.10 6.03 -0.17
N LYS A 98 -8.76 6.69 0.78
CA LYS A 98 -10.19 6.55 1.00
C LYS A 98 -10.98 6.93 -0.24
N ARG A 99 -10.65 8.06 -0.87
CA ARG A 99 -11.28 8.50 -2.12
C ARG A 99 -11.10 7.46 -3.23
N HIS A 100 -9.88 6.99 -3.44
CA HIS A 100 -9.56 5.99 -4.47
C HIS A 100 -10.34 4.68 -4.28
N LEU A 101 -10.35 4.14 -3.07
CA LEU A 101 -11.07 2.89 -2.76
C LEU A 101 -12.59 3.04 -2.92
N LEU A 102 -13.17 4.20 -2.54
CA LEU A 102 -14.59 4.46 -2.76
C LEU A 102 -14.93 4.54 -4.25
N THR A 103 -14.08 5.17 -5.06
CA THR A 103 -14.25 5.21 -6.51
C THR A 103 -14.22 3.80 -7.11
N LEU A 104 -13.26 2.96 -6.70
CA LEU A 104 -13.18 1.57 -7.16
C LEU A 104 -14.43 0.77 -6.77
N GLN A 105 -14.88 0.87 -5.52
CA GLN A 105 -16.07 0.16 -5.02
C GLN A 105 -17.34 0.55 -5.81
N ASN A 106 -17.44 1.81 -6.23
CA ASN A 106 -18.58 2.29 -7.01
C ASN A 106 -18.49 1.97 -8.50
N SER A 107 -17.30 1.65 -9.03
CA SER A 107 -17.07 1.33 -10.44
C SER A 107 -17.20 -0.16 -10.81
N VAL A 108 -17.08 -1.06 -9.83
CA VAL A 108 -17.08 -2.53 -10.03
C VAL A 108 -18.50 -3.14 -9.98
N MET A 109 -19.53 -2.30 -9.81
CA MET A 109 -20.96 -2.69 -9.87
C MET A 109 -21.73 -1.69 -10.72
#